data_AF-A0A7S2FSC1-F1
#
_entry.id   AF-A0A7S2FSC1-F1
#
_cell.length_a   1.000
_cell.length_b   1.000
_cell.length_c   1.000
_cell.angle_alpha   90.00
_cell.angle_beta   90.00
_cell.angle_gamma   90.00
#
_symmetry.space_group_name_H-M   'P 1'
#
loop_
_entity.id
_entity.type
_entity.pdbx_description
1 polymer ?
#
loop_
_entity_poly.entity_id
_entity_poly.type
_entity_poly.pdbx_seq_one_letter_code
_entity_poly.pdbx_strand_id
1 'polypeptide(L)'
;REAAQEVEETEQEQAAQEGEAASAQQPEGVAQEAEAAAPEPSVSAEEWRVRGNAAVKAGDSEEAVRCYSAGLEAGGGDVAMLCSNRALCLQKLGRHEEALEDARRCVALRPDFFKGYLRGAISLRSLGRH
;
A
#
# COMPACT_ATOMS: atom_id res chain seq x y z
N ARG A 1 -10.93 -73.50 -9.55
CA ARG A 1 -12.24 -72.83 -9.46
C ARG A 1 -12.08 -71.77 -8.41
N GLU A 2 -12.37 -70.52 -8.80
CA GLU A 2 -12.77 -69.42 -7.91
C GLU A 2 -11.66 -68.94 -6.97
N ALA A 3 -11.21 -67.71 -6.95
CA ALA A 3 -11.56 -66.45 -7.58
C ALA A 3 -10.28 -65.59 -7.37
N ALA A 4 -9.85 -64.73 -8.31
CA ALA A 4 -10.24 -63.32 -8.29
C ALA A 4 -9.99 -62.72 -6.87
N GLN A 5 -9.01 -61.88 -6.60
CA GLN A 5 -8.85 -60.50 -7.08
C GLN A 5 -7.59 -59.92 -6.38
N GLU A 6 -6.61 -59.42 -7.14
CA GLU A 6 -6.38 -57.98 -7.35
C GLU A 6 -5.90 -57.24 -6.09
N VAL A 7 -4.58 -57.08 -5.97
CA VAL A 7 -3.98 -55.87 -5.39
C VAL A 7 -2.84 -55.45 -6.33
N GLU A 8 -3.24 -55.05 -7.55
CA GLU A 8 -2.43 -54.23 -8.47
C GLU A 8 -2.03 -52.95 -7.73
N GLU A 9 -0.72 -52.67 -7.66
CA GLU A 9 -0.02 -51.74 -8.55
C GLU A 9 -0.54 -50.30 -8.37
N THR A 10 0.21 -49.49 -7.61
CA THR A 10 1.08 -48.44 -8.20
C THR A 10 0.36 -47.64 -9.26
N GLU A 11 -0.01 -46.40 -8.92
CA GLU A 11 0.08 -45.27 -9.85
C GLU A 11 -0.18 -43.97 -9.09
N GLN A 12 0.93 -43.41 -8.59
CA GLN A 12 1.07 -41.97 -8.49
C GLN A 12 1.17 -41.44 -9.92
N GLU A 13 0.05 -41.05 -10.53
CA GLU A 13 0.01 -39.96 -11.52
C GLU A 13 -1.42 -39.64 -11.97
N GLN A 14 -1.64 -38.35 -12.28
CA GLN A 14 -2.76 -37.78 -13.05
C GLN A 14 -4.08 -37.57 -12.29
N ALA A 15 -4.48 -36.35 -11.94
CA ALA A 15 -4.89 -35.20 -12.77
C ALA A 15 -6.43 -35.08 -12.86
N ALA A 16 -6.89 -33.86 -12.60
CA ALA A 16 -8.16 -33.25 -13.01
C ALA A 16 -9.46 -33.56 -12.24
N GLN A 17 -10.07 -32.45 -11.76
CA GLN A 17 -11.52 -32.13 -11.73
C GLN A 17 -12.38 -33.02 -10.80
N GLU A 18 -13.03 -32.49 -9.77
CA GLU A 18 -14.28 -31.68 -9.78
C GLU A 18 -14.21 -30.67 -8.59
N GLY A 19 -14.75 -29.45 -8.60
CA GLY A 19 -16.00 -28.97 -9.21
C GLY A 19 -16.95 -28.51 -8.09
N GLU A 20 -17.23 -27.19 -8.05
CA GLU A 20 -18.38 -26.50 -7.43
C GLU A 20 -18.47 -26.39 -5.89
N ALA A 21 -18.96 -25.31 -5.27
CA ALA A 21 -19.31 -23.92 -5.58
C ALA A 21 -19.55 -23.27 -4.18
N ALA A 22 -19.52 -21.97 -3.88
CA ALA A 22 -20.10 -20.82 -4.56
C ALA A 22 -19.75 -19.54 -3.76
N SER A 23 -19.97 -18.39 -4.42
CA SER A 23 -20.19 -17.04 -3.85
C SER A 23 -18.91 -16.20 -3.63
N ALA A 24 -18.69 -15.05 -4.27
CA ALA A 24 -19.50 -14.30 -5.22
C ALA A 24 -18.58 -13.31 -5.98
N GLN A 25 -18.76 -13.30 -7.31
CA GLN A 25 -18.73 -12.16 -8.24
C GLN A 25 -17.74 -10.99 -8.00
N GLN A 26 -16.68 -11.07 -8.79
CA GLN A 26 -15.92 -10.04 -9.51
C GLN A 26 -16.83 -8.97 -10.23
N PRO A 27 -16.33 -7.79 -10.68
CA PRO A 27 -15.29 -7.74 -11.73
C PRO A 27 -14.25 -6.61 -11.75
N GLU A 28 -13.28 -6.94 -12.60
CA GLU A 28 -12.07 -6.29 -13.06
C GLU A 28 -12.30 -4.86 -13.58
N GLY A 29 -11.42 -3.95 -13.17
CA GLY A 29 -11.38 -2.57 -13.65
C GLY A 29 -10.29 -2.41 -14.70
N VAL A 30 -10.72 -2.42 -15.95
CA VAL A 30 -9.96 -2.16 -17.17
C VAL A 30 -9.15 -0.86 -17.04
N ALA A 31 -7.86 -0.94 -17.36
CA ALA A 31 -7.06 0.24 -17.68
C ALA A 31 -7.68 0.91 -18.91
N GLN A 32 -8.39 2.02 -18.71
CA GLN A 32 -8.91 2.85 -19.77
C GLN A 32 -8.15 4.16 -19.85
N GLU A 33 -7.85 4.48 -21.10
CA GLU A 33 -7.03 5.54 -21.64
C GLU A 33 -7.58 6.93 -21.33
N ALA A 34 -6.70 7.91 -21.44
CA ALA A 34 -6.97 9.34 -21.41
C ALA A 34 -8.09 9.74 -22.40
N GLU A 35 -9.01 10.60 -21.97
CA GLU A 35 -9.47 11.84 -22.66
C GLU A 35 -10.81 12.36 -22.09
N ALA A 36 -10.91 13.69 -22.02
CA ALA A 36 -12.10 14.56 -21.83
C ALA A 36 -12.55 14.95 -20.40
N ALA A 37 -12.44 16.26 -20.15
CA ALA A 37 -12.81 16.98 -18.95
C ALA A 37 -14.33 17.00 -18.63
N ALA A 38 -14.67 16.54 -17.43
CA ALA A 38 -15.80 16.87 -16.55
C ALA A 38 -15.27 16.75 -15.11
N PRO A 39 -15.87 17.31 -14.03
CA PRO A 39 -15.21 17.32 -12.72
C PRO A 39 -15.03 15.88 -12.24
N GLU A 40 -13.82 15.38 -12.37
CA GLU A 40 -13.38 14.07 -11.91
C GLU A 40 -13.91 13.85 -10.49
N PRO A 41 -14.31 12.63 -10.09
CA PRO A 41 -14.43 12.33 -8.68
C PRO A 41 -13.05 12.55 -8.09
N SER A 42 -12.83 13.74 -7.51
CA SER A 42 -11.55 14.12 -6.93
C SER A 42 -11.30 13.13 -5.80
N VAL A 43 -10.46 12.14 -6.07
CA VAL A 43 -10.12 11.09 -5.11
C VAL A 43 -9.73 11.76 -3.81
N SER A 44 -10.46 11.43 -2.75
CA SER A 44 -10.26 12.10 -1.47
C SER A 44 -8.87 11.80 -0.89
N ALA A 45 -8.36 12.70 -0.05
CA ALA A 45 -7.12 12.49 0.70
C ALA A 45 -7.12 11.15 1.47
N GLU A 46 -8.29 10.72 1.94
CA GLU A 46 -8.49 9.47 2.67
C GLU A 46 -8.35 8.23 1.77
N GLU A 47 -8.92 8.26 0.57
CA GLU A 47 -8.75 7.17 -0.40
C GLU A 47 -7.29 7.04 -0.85
N TRP A 48 -6.61 8.16 -1.09
CA TRP A 48 -5.18 8.17 -1.37
C TRP A 48 -4.36 7.60 -0.22
N ARG A 49 -4.75 7.90 1.03
CA ARG A 49 -4.15 7.29 2.23
C ARG A 49 -4.31 5.78 2.24
N VAL A 50 -5.50 5.27 1.91
CA VAL A 50 -5.79 3.84 1.85
C VAL A 50 -4.94 3.16 0.76
N ARG A 51 -4.86 3.75 -0.43
CA ARG A 51 -3.99 3.26 -1.53
C ARG A 51 -2.51 3.24 -1.11
N GLY A 52 -2.03 4.32 -0.49
CA GLY A 52 -0.67 4.39 0.03
C GLY A 52 -0.38 3.34 1.10
N ASN A 53 -1.33 3.08 2.00
CA ASN A 53 -1.18 2.01 3.01
C ASN A 53 -1.12 0.62 2.35
N ALA A 54 -1.88 0.39 1.28
CA ALA A 54 -1.83 -0.87 0.54
C ALA A 54 -0.47 -1.05 -0.15
N ALA A 55 0.07 -0.01 -0.78
CA ALA A 55 1.41 -0.03 -1.37
C ALA A 55 2.51 -0.32 -0.32
N VAL A 56 2.42 0.30 0.87
CA VAL A 56 3.34 -0.02 1.99
C VAL A 56 3.29 -1.49 2.40
N LYS A 57 2.09 -2.09 2.43
CA LYS A 57 1.91 -3.51 2.74
C LYS A 57 2.47 -4.41 1.64
N ALA A 58 2.37 -3.99 0.38
CA ALA A 58 2.97 -4.66 -0.76
C ALA A 58 4.51 -4.51 -0.82
N GLY A 59 5.09 -3.65 0.03
CA GLY A 59 6.53 -3.37 0.04
C GLY A 59 6.96 -2.29 -0.94
N ASP A 60 6.03 -1.79 -1.76
CA ASP A 60 6.28 -0.71 -2.72
C ASP A 60 6.24 0.65 -2.00
N SER A 61 7.43 1.08 -1.58
CA SER A 61 7.58 2.35 -0.87
C SER A 61 7.50 3.55 -1.81
N GLU A 62 7.83 3.39 -3.10
CA GLU A 62 7.80 4.46 -4.09
C GLU A 62 6.35 4.83 -4.44
N GLU A 63 5.54 3.82 -4.75
CA GLU A 63 4.12 4.04 -5.05
C GLU A 63 3.36 4.56 -3.83
N ALA A 64 3.75 4.12 -2.62
CA ALA A 64 3.21 4.68 -1.40
C ALA A 64 3.48 6.18 -1.28
N VAL A 65 4.71 6.65 -1.57
CA VAL A 65 5.05 8.08 -1.57
C VAL A 65 4.19 8.84 -2.58
N ARG A 66 4.00 8.28 -3.78
CA ARG A 66 3.17 8.88 -4.83
C ARG A 66 1.72 9.02 -4.38
N CYS A 67 1.15 7.96 -3.80
CA CYS A 67 -0.21 7.95 -3.26
C CYS A 67 -0.38 9.00 -2.14
N TYR A 68 0.52 9.04 -1.16
CA TYR A 68 0.41 10.05 -0.09
C TYR A 68 0.60 11.48 -0.60
N SER A 69 1.44 11.69 -1.63
CA SER A 69 1.61 13.01 -2.24
C SER A 69 0.33 13.44 -2.96
N ALA A 70 -0.30 12.56 -3.73
CA ALA A 70 -1.61 12.81 -4.33
C ALA A 70 -2.68 13.09 -3.26
N GLY A 71 -2.64 12.40 -2.12
CA GLY A 71 -3.53 12.68 -0.98
C GLY A 71 -3.31 14.07 -0.35
N LEU A 72 -2.06 14.53 -0.30
CA LEU A 72 -1.72 15.87 0.18
C LEU A 72 -2.16 16.97 -0.81
N GLU A 73 -2.13 16.68 -2.12
CA GLU A 73 -2.57 17.58 -3.19
C GLU A 73 -4.09 17.66 -3.30
N ALA A 74 -4.80 16.54 -3.12
CA ALA A 74 -6.25 16.49 -3.11
C ALA A 74 -6.88 17.41 -2.05
N GLY A 75 -6.11 17.70 -0.98
CA GLY A 75 -6.55 18.56 0.10
C GLY A 75 -7.59 17.91 1.01
N GLY A 76 -7.70 18.44 2.23
CA GLY A 76 -8.52 17.83 3.28
C GLY A 76 -7.88 16.59 3.92
N GLY A 77 -8.59 16.00 4.88
CA GLY A 77 -8.09 14.85 5.65
C GLY A 77 -6.99 15.20 6.67
N ASP A 78 -6.41 14.16 7.27
CA ASP A 78 -5.34 14.31 8.27
C ASP A 78 -3.97 14.47 7.60
N VAL A 79 -3.65 15.72 7.23
CA VAL A 79 -2.39 16.10 6.59
C VAL A 79 -1.17 15.66 7.42
N ALA A 80 -1.24 15.74 8.76
CA ALA A 80 -0.14 15.30 9.61
C ALA A 80 0.07 13.79 9.53
N MET A 81 -1.01 13.00 9.47
CA MET A 81 -0.92 11.56 9.25
C MET A 81 -0.34 11.22 7.88
N LEU A 82 -0.78 11.91 6.81
CA LEU A 82 -0.25 11.73 5.46
C LEU A 82 1.25 12.03 5.39
N CYS A 83 1.70 13.16 5.94
CA CYS A 83 3.12 13.50 6.04
C CYS A 83 3.90 12.45 6.85
N SER A 84 3.38 11.99 7.99
CA SER A 84 4.04 10.95 8.79
C SER A 84 4.19 9.62 8.04
N ASN A 85 3.19 9.24 7.24
CA ASN A 85 3.22 8.01 6.47
C ASN A 85 4.15 8.14 5.25
N ARG A 86 4.13 9.28 4.56
CA ARG A 86 5.06 9.58 3.48
C ARG A 86 6.51 9.62 3.98
N ALA A 87 6.77 10.27 5.12
CA ALA A 87 8.08 10.26 5.78
C ALA A 87 8.60 8.85 6.08
N LEU A 88 7.73 7.94 6.55
CA LEU A 88 8.11 6.55 6.77
C LEU A 88 8.58 5.88 5.47
N CYS A 89 7.86 6.09 4.37
CA CYS A 89 8.23 5.52 3.07
C CYS A 89 9.53 6.13 2.54
N LEU A 90 9.66 7.45 2.60
CA LEU A 90 10.88 8.16 2.22
C LEU A 90 12.10 7.67 3.03
N GLN A 91 11.94 7.38 4.32
CA GLN A 91 12.98 6.78 5.15
C GLN A 91 13.43 5.41 4.65
N LYS A 92 12.49 4.56 4.21
CA LYS A 92 12.81 3.25 3.64
C LYS A 92 13.57 3.36 2.32
N LEU A 93 13.33 4.44 1.58
CA LEU A 93 13.97 4.76 0.31
C LEU A 93 15.31 5.49 0.47
N GLY A 94 15.73 5.79 1.69
CA GLY A 94 16.96 6.56 1.96
C GLY A 94 16.84 8.07 1.71
N ARG A 95 15.64 8.57 1.38
CA ARG A 95 15.34 9.99 1.11
C ARG A 95 15.10 10.73 2.43
N HIS A 96 16.14 10.83 3.25
CA HIS A 96 16.03 11.27 4.64
C HIS A 96 15.78 12.78 4.79
N GLU A 97 16.26 13.61 3.87
CA GLU A 97 15.99 15.05 3.84
C GLU A 97 14.49 15.33 3.67
N GLU A 98 13.87 14.73 2.67
CA GLU A 98 12.43 14.91 2.41
C GLU A 98 11.59 14.34 3.55
N ALA A 99 12.00 13.20 4.11
CA ALA A 99 11.34 12.65 5.29
C ALA A 99 11.42 13.58 6.51
N LEU A 100 12.51 14.34 6.67
CA LEU A 100 12.67 15.32 7.74
C LEU A 100 11.76 16.53 7.53
N GLU A 101 11.59 16.98 6.30
CA GLU A 101 10.65 18.06 5.97
C GLU A 101 9.20 17.65 6.29
N ASP A 102 8.81 16.44 5.90
CA ASP A 102 7.50 15.89 6.26
C ASP A 102 7.31 15.74 7.76
N ALA A 103 8.34 15.30 8.50
CA ALA A 103 8.30 15.21 9.94
C ALA A 103 8.12 16.59 10.61
N ARG A 104 8.81 17.62 10.11
CA ARG A 104 8.65 19.00 10.59
C ARG A 104 7.24 19.53 10.32
N ARG A 105 6.72 19.29 9.12
CA ARG A 105 5.34 19.67 8.77
C ARG A 105 4.33 18.95 9.65
N CYS A 106 4.54 17.67 9.93
CA CYS A 106 3.72 16.86 10.81
C CYS A 106 3.64 17.45 12.22
N VAL A 107 4.79 17.77 12.84
CA VAL A 107 4.86 18.38 14.17
C VAL A 107 4.27 19.80 14.20
N ALA A 108 4.48 20.58 13.14
CA ALA A 108 3.90 21.92 13.04
C ALA A 108 2.36 21.90 12.97
N LEU A 109 1.79 20.89 12.31
CA LEU A 109 0.33 20.72 12.18
C LEU A 109 -0.29 20.06 13.42
N ARG A 110 0.36 19.05 13.97
CA ARG A 110 -0.09 18.31 15.17
C ARG A 110 1.07 18.11 16.15
N PRO A 111 1.30 19.08 17.05
CA PRO A 111 2.38 19.02 18.04
C PRO A 111 2.23 17.86 19.04
N ASP A 112 1.04 17.30 19.19
CA ASP A 112 0.70 16.15 20.02
C ASP A 112 0.95 14.80 19.32
N PHE A 113 1.20 14.81 18.00
CA PHE A 113 1.37 13.60 17.24
C PHE A 113 2.81 13.07 17.33
N PHE A 114 3.07 12.22 18.33
CA PHE A 114 4.40 11.69 18.65
C PHE A 114 5.12 11.04 17.45
N LYS A 115 4.37 10.47 16.50
CA LYS A 115 4.96 9.84 15.31
C LYS A 115 5.72 10.86 14.45
N GLY A 116 5.29 12.12 14.40
CA GLY A 116 6.02 13.18 13.71
C GLY A 116 7.44 13.37 14.23
N TYR A 117 7.60 13.49 15.56
CA TYR A 117 8.91 13.57 16.19
C TYR A 117 9.74 12.31 15.97
N LEU A 118 9.13 11.13 16.06
CA LEU A 118 9.81 9.86 15.79
C LEU A 118 10.38 9.81 14.37
N ARG A 119 9.58 10.22 13.36
CA ARG A 119 10.06 10.32 11.98
C ARG A 119 11.21 11.30 11.88
N GLY A 120 11.09 12.49 12.48
CA GLY A 120 12.15 13.49 12.47
C GLY A 120 13.46 12.99 13.09
N ALA A 121 13.38 12.33 14.25
CA ALA A 121 14.54 11.78 14.94
C ALA A 121 15.25 10.69 14.12
N ILE A 122 14.50 9.78 13.49
CA ILE A 122 15.07 8.75 12.61
C ILE A 122 15.77 9.41 11.41
N SER A 123 15.12 10.38 10.76
CA SER A 123 15.73 11.09 9.63
C SER A 123 16.99 11.85 10.03
N LEU A 124 16.98 12.58 11.15
CA LEU A 124 18.15 13.29 11.67
C LEU A 124 19.32 12.35 11.96
N ARG A 125 19.04 11.20 12.60
CA ARG A 125 20.03 10.16 12.85
C ARG A 125 20.65 9.65 11.55
N SER A 126 19.84 9.34 10.54
CA SER A 126 20.34 8.89 9.23
C SER A 126 21.17 9.96 8.51
N LEU A 127 20.86 11.24 8.72
CA LEU A 127 21.61 12.37 8.17
C LEU A 127 22.88 12.72 8.97
N GLY A 128 23.14 12.05 10.09
CA GLY A 128 24.28 12.39 10.97
C GLY A 128 24.13 13.74 11.67
N ARG A 129 22.89 14.22 11.85
CA ARG A 129 22.57 15.48 12.54
C ARG A 129 21.95 15.10 13.89
N HIS A 130 22.54 15.51 15.01
CA HIS A 130 22.07 15.18 16.36
C HIS A 130 21.89 16.46 17.17
#